data_AF-A0A847E247-F1
#
_entry.id   AF-A0A847E247-F1
#
_cell.length_a   1.000
_cell.length_b   1.000
_cell.length_c   1.000
_cell.angle_alpha   90.00
_cell.angle_beta   90.00
_cell.angle_gamma   90.00
#
_symmetry.space_group_name_H-M   'P 1'
#
loop_
_entity.id
_entity.type
_entity.pdbx_description
1 polymer ?
#
loop_
_entity_poly.entity_id
_entity_poly.type
_entity_poly.pdbx_seq_one_letter_code
_entity_poly.pdbx_strand_id
1 'polypeptide(L)'
;MKKNAFTLIELLGVIVILAIILVITVPIVYGIIKNSNKQAKRFSAQTYVKQINVSLQSDKFDSNFFESSDLHNCYDVEIINNYLEVDGDMPDQGLVCLNEYNDLVVSASLNIDEVKSYYTLETGVEVIEDEYFLTNIDQLSAVWFWCNAEIPNEIQYVDNPEKTTEVLDILQRLKYNVIFIPMSYSEISRYENFINEASRRNIAVYALEGDFRFILPSSYQSAIYDLVDNIKSYNDLVGYSKKVKGVHYDVEFYTNAGDNMGISDEYKFIDGQSEAAKNGIRRELFVQFVNLSSSYAHENNLKIGFDLPVWINRYSYYDNGIDKPIIDDIIKNLDHVAIMNYTTNHNNMYNGLTWTGEFHHGIDPPEITIMVSEPIIDTLNRYQVVYLNGYELPVFEAEYNAKLSNPSLVPTYIAADYEYTYEYISWMMSELNDDLNQYHETQNFDIDFGFCTHHIYNLLELIAE
;
A
#
# COMPACT_ATOMS: atom_id res chain seq x y z
N MET A 1 -30.70 59.43 -11.93
CA MET A 1 -29.93 58.59 -10.98
C MET A 1 -28.84 57.87 -11.78
N LYS A 2 -27.55 58.16 -11.56
CA LYS A 2 -26.47 57.33 -12.12
C LYS A 2 -26.50 56.01 -11.35
N LYS A 3 -26.83 54.91 -12.03
CA LYS A 3 -26.68 53.57 -11.47
C LYS A 3 -25.18 53.26 -11.52
N ASN A 4 -24.53 53.20 -10.36
CA ASN A 4 -23.14 52.74 -10.27
C ASN A 4 -23.15 51.24 -10.60
N ALA A 5 -22.87 50.91 -11.86
CA ALA A 5 -22.66 49.54 -12.27
C ALA A 5 -21.23 49.13 -11.88
N PHE A 6 -21.09 47.96 -11.25
CA PHE A 6 -19.80 47.35 -10.96
C PHE A 6 -18.98 47.24 -12.24
N THR A 7 -17.72 47.67 -12.19
CA THR A 7 -16.79 47.51 -13.30
C THR A 7 -16.27 46.06 -13.34
N LEU A 8 -15.85 45.61 -14.54
CA LEU A 8 -15.31 44.26 -14.74
C LEU A 8 -14.07 43.99 -13.86
N ILE A 9 -13.27 45.04 -13.62
CA ILE A 9 -12.08 45.00 -12.77
C ILE A 9 -12.46 44.82 -11.29
N GLU A 10 -13.48 45.54 -10.82
CA GLU A 10 -13.96 45.38 -9.44
C GLU A 10 -14.54 43.98 -9.21
N LEU A 11 -15.25 43.42 -10.20
CA LEU A 11 -15.76 42.04 -10.13
C LEU A 11 -14.61 41.03 -10.07
N LEU A 12 -13.58 41.20 -10.90
CA LEU A 12 -12.41 40.33 -10.90
C LEU A 12 -11.68 40.39 -9.55
N GLY A 13 -11.52 41.58 -8.97
CA GLY A 13 -10.91 41.75 -7.64
C GLY A 13 -11.66 41.00 -6.54
N VAL A 14 -13.00 41.04 -6.55
CA VAL A 14 -13.82 40.31 -5.58
C VAL A 14 -13.68 38.79 -5.76
N ILE A 15 -13.67 38.29 -6.99
CA ILE A 15 -13.49 36.86 -7.27
C ILE A 15 -12.12 36.37 -6.77
N VAL A 16 -11.05 37.14 -7.02
CA VAL A 16 -9.70 36.78 -6.56
C VAL A 16 -9.63 36.74 -5.03
N ILE A 17 -10.23 37.72 -4.35
CA ILE A 17 -10.27 37.73 -2.87
C ILE A 17 -11.07 36.53 -2.33
N LEU A 18 -12.22 36.22 -2.92
CA LEU A 18 -13.03 35.07 -2.52
C LEU A 18 -12.30 33.75 -2.76
N ALA A 19 -11.57 33.61 -3.87
CA ALA A 19 -10.76 32.44 -4.16
C ALA A 19 -9.67 32.22 -3.10
N ILE A 20 -8.95 33.28 -2.72
CA ILE A 20 -7.92 33.21 -1.67
C ILE A 20 -8.54 32.84 -0.32
N ILE A 21 -9.68 33.42 0.04
CA ILE A 21 -10.39 33.08 1.28
C ILE A 21 -10.81 31.62 1.25
N LEU A 22 -11.40 31.13 0.16
CA LEU A 22 -11.82 29.72 0.04
C LEU A 22 -10.64 28.75 0.18
N VAL A 23 -9.50 29.04 -0.46
CA VAL A 23 -8.29 28.23 -0.36
C VAL A 23 -7.80 28.08 1.08
N ILE A 24 -7.92 29.14 1.91
CA ILE A 24 -7.51 29.08 3.32
C ILE A 24 -8.60 28.45 4.21
N THR A 25 -9.87 28.78 3.95
CA THR A 25 -10.97 28.45 4.89
C THR A 25 -11.45 27.01 4.74
N VAL A 26 -11.43 26.45 3.53
CA VAL A 26 -11.91 25.09 3.27
C VAL A 26 -11.10 24.05 4.05
N PRO A 27 -9.74 24.04 4.03
CA PRO A 27 -8.96 23.10 4.83
C PRO A 27 -9.21 23.21 6.34
N ILE A 28 -9.36 24.43 6.87
CA ILE A 28 -9.60 24.67 8.30
C ILE A 28 -10.96 24.12 8.75
N VAL A 29 -12.02 24.45 8.00
CA VAL A 29 -13.38 23.97 8.31
C VAL A 29 -13.45 22.46 8.15
N TYR A 30 -12.82 21.91 7.12
CA TYR A 30 -12.70 20.47 6.92
C TYR A 30 -12.01 19.79 8.12
N GLY A 31 -10.88 20.31 8.58
CA GLY A 31 -10.17 19.80 9.76
C GLY A 31 -11.00 19.86 11.05
N ILE A 32 -11.78 20.91 11.26
CA ILE A 32 -12.68 21.02 12.44
C ILE A 32 -13.81 19.98 12.38
N ILE A 33 -14.39 19.76 11.20
CA ILE A 33 -15.43 18.75 10.98
C ILE A 33 -14.86 17.34 11.19
N LYS A 34 -13.71 17.03 10.57
CA LYS A 34 -12.98 15.74 10.74
C LYS A 34 -12.72 15.46 12.23
N ASN A 35 -12.16 16.44 12.96
CA ASN A 35 -11.86 16.29 14.39
C ASN A 35 -13.11 16.15 15.27
N SER A 36 -14.18 16.87 14.96
CA SER A 36 -15.44 16.76 15.72
C SER A 36 -16.10 15.41 15.50
N ASN A 37 -16.11 14.92 14.25
CA ASN A 37 -16.59 13.57 13.94
C ASN A 37 -15.75 12.51 14.66
N LYS A 38 -14.41 12.63 14.62
CA LYS A 38 -13.47 11.74 15.34
C LYS A 38 -13.78 11.64 16.83
N GLN A 39 -14.00 12.77 17.50
CA GLN A 39 -14.35 12.77 18.93
C GLN A 39 -15.70 12.11 19.20
N ALA A 40 -16.69 12.31 18.33
CA ALA A 40 -17.98 11.65 18.44
C ALA A 40 -17.84 10.12 18.29
N LYS A 41 -17.08 9.65 17.28
CA LYS A 41 -16.84 8.22 17.07
C LYS A 41 -16.02 7.57 18.18
N ARG A 42 -15.01 8.29 18.73
CA ARG A 42 -14.30 7.85 19.94
C ARG A 42 -15.27 7.60 21.10
N PHE A 43 -16.17 8.54 21.32
CA PHE A 43 -17.15 8.47 22.40
C PHE A 43 -18.14 7.31 22.19
N SER A 44 -18.58 7.09 20.94
CA SER A 44 -19.40 5.94 20.57
C SER A 44 -18.67 4.61 20.84
N ALA A 45 -17.42 4.47 20.42
CA ALA A 45 -16.59 3.28 20.69
C ALA A 45 -16.39 3.02 22.21
N GLN A 46 -16.17 4.08 23.00
CA GLN A 46 -16.08 3.96 24.46
C GLN A 46 -17.39 3.49 25.08
N THR A 47 -18.51 4.05 24.62
CA THR A 47 -19.84 3.69 25.10
C THR A 47 -20.16 2.24 24.74
N TYR A 48 -19.78 1.81 23.54
CA TYR A 48 -19.94 0.44 23.07
C TYR A 48 -19.22 -0.58 23.96
N VAL A 49 -17.90 -0.41 24.20
CA VAL A 49 -17.13 -1.31 25.09
C VAL A 49 -17.70 -1.32 26.50
N LYS A 50 -18.10 -0.15 27.02
CA LYS A 50 -18.74 -0.05 28.33
C LYS A 50 -20.04 -0.85 28.39
N GLN A 51 -20.86 -0.78 27.35
CA GLN A 51 -22.13 -1.49 27.29
C GLN A 51 -21.94 -3.00 27.17
N ILE A 52 -20.88 -3.47 26.49
CA ILE A 52 -20.49 -4.89 26.50
C ILE A 52 -20.19 -5.34 27.93
N ASN A 53 -19.30 -4.64 28.64
CA ASN A 53 -18.93 -4.99 30.01
C ASN A 53 -20.14 -5.02 30.95
N VAL A 54 -21.07 -4.07 30.82
CA VAL A 54 -22.32 -4.07 31.58
C VAL A 54 -23.19 -5.28 31.22
N SER A 55 -23.27 -5.62 29.92
CA SER A 55 -24.11 -6.71 29.43
C SER A 55 -23.57 -8.07 29.85
N LEU A 56 -22.24 -8.27 29.86
CA LEU A 56 -21.56 -9.44 30.40
C LEU A 56 -21.88 -9.65 31.89
N GLN A 57 -21.84 -8.58 32.70
CA GLN A 57 -22.16 -8.65 34.14
C GLN A 57 -23.65 -8.87 34.44
N SER A 58 -24.52 -8.68 33.44
CA SER A 58 -25.97 -8.83 33.59
C SER A 58 -26.51 -10.12 32.97
N ASP A 59 -25.63 -11.06 32.61
CA ASP A 59 -25.94 -12.34 31.96
C ASP A 59 -26.81 -12.18 30.69
N LYS A 60 -26.63 -11.08 29.95
CA LYS A 60 -27.35 -10.84 28.68
C LYS A 60 -26.83 -11.73 27.54
N PHE A 61 -25.55 -12.10 27.58
CA PHE A 61 -24.95 -13.01 26.64
C PHE A 61 -25.19 -14.45 27.09
N ASP A 62 -25.69 -15.30 26.18
CA ASP A 62 -26.00 -16.69 26.47
C ASP A 62 -24.81 -17.62 26.18
N SER A 63 -24.94 -18.91 26.52
CA SER A 63 -23.88 -19.89 26.24
C SER A 63 -23.56 -20.01 24.75
N ASN A 64 -24.54 -19.79 23.87
CA ASN A 64 -24.35 -19.87 22.41
C ASN A 64 -23.44 -18.75 21.90
N PHE A 65 -23.53 -17.56 22.49
CA PHE A 65 -22.60 -16.46 22.20
C PHE A 65 -21.15 -16.87 22.45
N PHE A 66 -20.88 -17.52 23.60
CA PHE A 66 -19.50 -17.90 23.95
C PHE A 66 -18.95 -19.08 23.14
N GLU A 67 -19.84 -19.90 22.56
CA GLU A 67 -19.48 -21.00 21.65
C GLU A 67 -19.13 -20.52 20.22
N SER A 68 -19.37 -19.25 19.88
CA SER A 68 -19.12 -18.71 18.53
C SER A 68 -17.71 -18.16 18.31
N SER A 69 -16.75 -18.44 19.21
CA SER A 69 -15.38 -17.91 19.16
C SER A 69 -14.42 -18.97 18.61
N ASP A 70 -13.86 -18.74 17.42
CA ASP A 70 -12.78 -19.57 16.84
C ASP A 70 -11.38 -18.97 17.08
N LEU A 71 -11.30 -17.77 17.68
CA LEU A 71 -10.07 -16.96 17.71
C LEU A 71 -9.75 -16.45 19.13
N HIS A 72 -9.19 -17.30 19.99
CA HIS A 72 -8.65 -16.90 21.31
C HIS A 72 -9.59 -16.00 22.14
N ASN A 73 -10.87 -16.34 22.23
CA ASN A 73 -11.86 -15.59 23.02
C ASN A 73 -12.16 -14.17 22.51
N CYS A 74 -12.01 -13.98 21.19
CA CYS A 74 -12.40 -12.78 20.47
C CYS A 74 -13.68 -13.01 19.66
N TYR A 75 -14.57 -12.03 19.69
CA TYR A 75 -15.91 -12.11 19.13
C TYR A 75 -16.13 -10.97 18.14
N ASP A 76 -16.80 -11.28 17.03
CA ASP A 76 -17.16 -10.28 16.04
C ASP A 76 -18.22 -9.31 16.58
N VAL A 77 -18.03 -8.01 16.31
CA VAL A 77 -19.01 -6.99 16.71
C VAL A 77 -20.39 -7.22 16.09
N GLU A 78 -20.48 -7.84 14.91
CA GLU A 78 -21.75 -8.21 14.26
C GLU A 78 -22.54 -9.21 15.12
N ILE A 79 -21.85 -10.18 15.72
CA ILE A 79 -22.47 -11.14 16.64
C ILE A 79 -22.87 -10.41 17.92
N ILE A 80 -21.97 -9.61 18.50
CA ILE A 80 -22.20 -8.86 19.74
C ILE A 80 -23.39 -7.91 19.61
N ASN A 81 -23.53 -7.24 18.47
CA ASN A 81 -24.58 -6.25 18.20
C ASN A 81 -25.98 -6.86 18.32
N ASN A 82 -26.15 -8.18 18.12
CA ASN A 82 -27.44 -8.85 18.30
C ASN A 82 -27.88 -8.94 19.77
N TYR A 83 -26.97 -8.72 20.72
CA TYR A 83 -27.20 -8.83 22.17
C TYR A 83 -27.15 -7.47 22.89
N LEU A 84 -26.84 -6.39 22.16
CA LEU A 84 -26.65 -5.07 22.72
C LEU A 84 -27.70 -4.07 22.25
N GLU A 85 -28.03 -3.16 23.15
CA GLU A 85 -28.69 -1.90 22.82
C GLU A 85 -27.77 -0.78 23.31
N VAL A 86 -27.29 0.04 22.39
CA VAL A 86 -26.32 1.12 22.67
C VAL A 86 -26.91 2.43 22.16
N ASP A 87 -26.91 3.45 23.00
CA ASP A 87 -27.25 4.81 22.60
C ASP A 87 -26.05 5.43 21.84
N GLY A 88 -26.18 5.59 20.52
CA GLY A 88 -25.15 6.16 19.65
C GLY A 88 -24.83 5.27 18.45
N ASP A 89 -23.73 5.58 17.78
CA ASP A 89 -23.28 4.79 16.63
C ASP A 89 -22.64 3.50 17.12
N MET A 90 -23.08 2.36 16.58
CA MET A 90 -22.46 1.07 16.88
C MET A 90 -21.41 0.74 15.82
N PRO A 91 -20.35 0.01 16.19
CA PRO A 91 -19.41 -0.49 15.22
C PRO A 91 -20.07 -1.53 14.34
N ASP A 92 -19.85 -1.41 13.03
CA ASP A 92 -20.33 -2.34 12.02
C ASP A 92 -19.33 -3.48 11.76
N GLN A 93 -18.06 -3.25 12.09
CA GLN A 93 -16.96 -4.22 12.00
C GLN A 93 -15.97 -4.09 13.15
N GLY A 94 -15.29 -5.21 13.44
CA GLY A 94 -14.35 -5.27 14.54
C GLY A 94 -14.35 -6.58 15.29
N LEU A 95 -13.37 -6.73 16.17
CA LEU A 95 -13.27 -7.85 17.10
C LEU A 95 -13.20 -7.30 18.52
N VAL A 96 -13.89 -7.95 19.44
CA VAL A 96 -13.82 -7.69 20.88
C VAL A 96 -13.31 -8.94 21.57
N CYS A 97 -12.17 -8.82 22.24
CA CYS A 97 -11.55 -9.91 22.97
C CYS A 97 -11.88 -9.80 24.46
N LEU A 98 -12.30 -10.92 25.05
CA LEU A 98 -12.61 -11.04 26.46
C LEU A 98 -11.48 -11.73 27.22
N ASN A 99 -11.40 -11.49 28.53
CA ASN A 99 -10.50 -12.24 29.41
C ASN A 99 -10.92 -13.73 29.51
N GLU A 100 -10.06 -14.56 30.09
CA GLU A 100 -10.31 -16.01 30.26
C GLU A 100 -11.58 -16.38 31.05
N TYR A 101 -12.19 -15.42 31.74
CA TYR A 101 -13.42 -15.58 32.53
C TYR A 101 -14.68 -15.09 31.82
N ASN A 102 -14.57 -14.53 30.61
CA ASN A 102 -15.66 -13.98 29.81
C ASN A 102 -16.48 -12.88 30.50
N ASP A 103 -15.90 -12.15 31.44
CA ASP A 103 -16.59 -11.13 32.23
C ASP A 103 -16.07 -9.70 31.99
N LEU A 104 -15.02 -9.56 31.18
CA LEU A 104 -14.41 -8.27 30.88
C LEU A 104 -13.78 -8.22 29.48
N VAL A 105 -14.00 -7.12 28.77
CA VAL A 105 -13.27 -6.78 27.54
C VAL A 105 -11.84 -6.39 27.88
N VAL A 106 -10.87 -7.11 27.30
CA VAL A 106 -9.43 -6.84 27.45
C VAL A 106 -8.87 -6.03 26.30
N SER A 107 -9.40 -6.23 25.09
CA SER A 107 -9.07 -5.45 23.91
C SER A 107 -10.22 -5.43 22.92
N ALA A 108 -10.25 -4.41 22.06
CA ALA A 108 -11.15 -4.39 20.91
C ALA A 108 -10.54 -3.60 19.75
N SER A 109 -10.84 -4.02 18.53
CA SER A 109 -10.68 -3.23 17.30
C SER A 109 -12.09 -2.94 16.81
N LEU A 110 -12.49 -1.67 16.74
CA LEU A 110 -13.85 -1.23 16.45
C LEU A 110 -13.84 -0.27 15.27
N ASN A 111 -14.75 -0.45 14.33
CA ASN A 111 -14.89 0.44 13.19
C ASN A 111 -16.27 1.10 13.19
N ILE A 112 -16.34 2.42 13.11
CA ILE A 112 -17.59 3.17 13.07
C ILE A 112 -17.49 4.26 11.99
N ASP A 113 -18.25 4.12 10.91
CA ASP A 113 -18.27 5.06 9.77
C ASP A 113 -16.85 5.50 9.36
N GLU A 114 -15.99 4.52 9.01
CA GLU A 114 -14.61 4.72 8.53
C GLU A 114 -13.59 5.13 9.61
N VAL A 115 -14.04 5.32 10.85
CA VAL A 115 -13.18 5.63 11.99
C VAL A 115 -12.84 4.36 12.76
N LYS A 116 -11.58 3.93 12.65
CA LYS A 116 -11.06 2.81 13.41
C LYS A 116 -10.66 3.22 14.81
N SER A 117 -11.01 2.43 15.80
CA SER A 117 -10.68 2.68 17.20
C SER A 117 -10.16 1.39 17.83
N TYR A 118 -9.11 1.50 18.64
CA TYR A 118 -8.60 0.40 19.42
C TYR A 118 -8.86 0.65 20.89
N TYR A 119 -9.29 -0.38 21.58
CA TYR A 119 -9.44 -0.40 23.02
C TYR A 119 -8.42 -1.38 23.60
N THR A 120 -7.74 -0.96 24.66
CA THR A 120 -7.11 -1.90 25.62
C THR A 120 -7.54 -1.54 27.03
N LEU A 121 -7.55 -2.50 27.94
CA LEU A 121 -7.87 -2.25 29.34
C LEU A 121 -6.91 -1.24 30.00
N GLU A 122 -5.65 -1.20 29.56
CA GLU A 122 -4.62 -0.33 30.11
C GLU A 122 -4.73 1.13 29.61
N THR A 123 -4.99 1.31 28.32
CA THR A 123 -4.96 2.63 27.67
C THR A 123 -6.35 3.24 27.39
N GLY A 124 -7.41 2.44 27.45
CA GLY A 124 -8.75 2.85 27.05
C GLY A 124 -8.92 2.90 25.53
N VAL A 125 -9.86 3.71 25.03
CA VAL A 125 -10.12 3.83 23.57
C VAL A 125 -9.25 4.92 22.94
N GLU A 126 -8.52 4.54 21.91
CA GLU A 126 -7.74 5.38 21.01
C GLU A 126 -8.32 5.32 19.60
N VAL A 127 -8.35 6.46 18.90
CA VAL A 127 -8.89 6.55 17.53
C VAL A 127 -7.77 6.70 16.53
N ILE A 128 -7.79 5.83 15.52
CA ILE A 128 -6.85 5.73 14.42
C ILE A 128 -7.55 6.29 13.17
N GLU A 129 -6.95 7.28 12.51
CA GLU A 129 -7.50 7.87 11.28
C GLU A 129 -7.36 6.93 10.06
N ASP A 130 -8.03 7.25 8.96
CA ASP A 130 -7.87 6.56 7.68
C ASP A 130 -6.49 6.81 7.03
N GLU A 131 -5.90 8.00 7.23
CA GLU A 131 -4.48 8.26 6.96
C GLU A 131 -3.55 7.41 7.85
N TYR A 132 -4.09 6.94 8.97
CA TYR A 132 -3.35 6.33 10.06
C TYR A 132 -3.24 4.81 9.95
N PHE A 133 -3.85 4.18 8.93
CA PHE A 133 -3.59 2.77 8.67
C PHE A 133 -2.13 2.57 8.23
N LEU A 134 -1.53 3.53 7.54
CA LEU A 134 -0.09 3.51 7.21
C LEU A 134 0.76 4.16 8.31
N THR A 135 0.25 5.19 9.00
CA THR A 135 1.06 6.01 9.93
C THR A 135 1.12 5.50 11.38
N ASN A 136 0.48 4.37 11.71
CA ASN A 136 0.40 3.87 13.09
C ASN A 136 0.46 2.33 13.17
N ILE A 137 1.07 1.72 12.17
CA ILE A 137 1.63 0.39 12.33
C ILE A 137 3.06 0.62 12.83
N ASP A 138 3.51 -0.16 13.83
CA ASP A 138 4.92 -0.15 14.27
C ASP A 138 5.89 -0.26 13.07
N GLN A 139 5.42 -0.89 11.97
CA GLN A 139 6.10 -1.01 10.69
C GLN A 139 5.12 -1.43 9.57
N LEU A 140 5.08 -0.69 8.46
CA LEU A 140 4.28 -1.08 7.30
C LEU A 140 4.81 -2.40 6.69
N SER A 141 3.92 -3.36 6.39
CA SER A 141 4.32 -4.67 5.88
C SER A 141 3.30 -5.22 4.90
N ALA A 142 3.72 -5.33 3.64
CA ALA A 142 2.89 -5.69 2.50
C ALA A 142 3.28 -7.05 1.91
N VAL A 143 2.34 -7.72 1.27
CA VAL A 143 2.60 -8.94 0.50
C VAL A 143 1.89 -8.90 -0.83
N TRP A 144 2.57 -9.39 -1.86
CA TRP A 144 1.95 -9.65 -3.16
C TRP A 144 1.32 -11.02 -3.16
N PHE A 145 0.01 -11.01 -3.17
CA PHE A 145 -0.81 -12.18 -3.23
C PHE A 145 -1.19 -12.44 -4.69
N TRP A 146 -0.21 -12.83 -5.50
CA TRP A 146 -0.44 -13.25 -6.88
C TRP A 146 -1.43 -14.42 -6.90
N CYS A 147 -2.67 -14.14 -7.25
CA CYS A 147 -3.76 -15.11 -7.23
C CYS A 147 -4.52 -15.02 -8.54
N ASN A 148 -4.30 -15.99 -9.42
CA ASN A 148 -4.99 -16.07 -10.69
C ASN A 148 -6.40 -16.65 -10.51
N ALA A 149 -7.41 -15.85 -10.84
CA ALA A 149 -8.82 -16.23 -10.72
C ALA A 149 -9.22 -17.48 -11.54
N GLU A 150 -8.42 -17.82 -12.56
CA GLU A 150 -8.62 -18.98 -13.44
C GLU A 150 -7.90 -20.25 -12.95
N ILE A 151 -7.04 -20.16 -11.92
CA ILE A 151 -6.29 -21.29 -11.37
C ILE A 151 -6.93 -21.72 -10.05
N PRO A 152 -7.58 -22.91 -9.97
CA PRO A 152 -8.30 -23.34 -8.77
C PRO A 152 -7.45 -23.38 -7.49
N ASN A 153 -6.17 -23.72 -7.61
CA ASN A 153 -5.26 -23.80 -6.47
C ASN A 153 -4.83 -22.43 -5.94
N GLU A 154 -4.98 -21.37 -6.74
CA GLU A 154 -4.65 -20.01 -6.33
C GLU A 154 -5.90 -19.33 -5.79
N ILE A 155 -7.00 -19.39 -6.55
CA ILE A 155 -8.24 -18.71 -6.17
C ILE A 155 -8.97 -19.32 -4.97
N GLN A 156 -8.60 -20.54 -4.55
CA GLN A 156 -9.14 -21.15 -3.33
C GLN A 156 -8.90 -20.28 -2.08
N TYR A 157 -7.85 -19.45 -2.05
CA TYR A 157 -7.61 -18.55 -0.91
C TYR A 157 -8.62 -17.41 -0.81
N VAL A 158 -9.36 -17.14 -1.90
CA VAL A 158 -10.45 -16.15 -1.95
C VAL A 158 -11.81 -16.84 -1.84
N ASP A 159 -12.01 -17.94 -2.57
CA ASP A 159 -13.31 -18.61 -2.68
C ASP A 159 -13.62 -19.58 -1.52
N ASN A 160 -12.62 -20.07 -0.79
CA ASN A 160 -12.80 -20.99 0.33
C ASN A 160 -12.56 -20.27 1.67
N PRO A 161 -13.60 -20.11 2.52
CA PRO A 161 -13.49 -19.43 3.81
C PRO A 161 -12.44 -20.01 4.76
N GLU A 162 -12.25 -21.34 4.80
CA GLU A 162 -11.25 -21.97 5.67
C GLU A 162 -9.84 -21.58 5.23
N LYS A 163 -9.58 -21.58 3.92
CA LYS A 163 -8.29 -21.18 3.33
C LYS A 163 -8.05 -19.68 3.44
N THR A 164 -9.10 -18.87 3.30
CA THR A 164 -9.05 -17.42 3.56
C THR A 164 -8.59 -17.15 4.99
N THR A 165 -9.24 -17.77 5.98
CA THR A 165 -8.89 -17.62 7.39
C THR A 165 -7.46 -18.10 7.66
N GLU A 166 -7.09 -19.29 7.18
CA GLU A 166 -5.75 -19.86 7.38
C GLU A 166 -4.64 -18.91 6.89
N VAL A 167 -4.75 -18.39 5.66
CA VAL A 167 -3.71 -17.54 5.09
C VAL A 167 -3.67 -16.16 5.77
N LEU A 168 -4.82 -15.59 6.11
CA LEU A 168 -4.87 -14.28 6.76
C LEU A 168 -4.42 -14.33 8.22
N ASP A 169 -4.65 -15.42 8.94
CA ASP A 169 -4.13 -15.64 10.29
C ASP A 169 -2.59 -15.74 10.28
N ILE A 170 -2.03 -16.41 9.27
CA ILE A 170 -0.57 -16.43 9.05
C ILE A 170 -0.07 -15.01 8.83
N LEU A 171 -0.66 -14.27 7.90
CA LEU A 171 -0.24 -12.91 7.59
C LEU A 171 -0.32 -11.98 8.81
N GLN A 172 -1.40 -12.07 9.59
CA GLN A 172 -1.55 -11.31 10.83
C GLN A 172 -0.47 -11.68 11.86
N ARG A 173 -0.19 -12.97 12.05
CA ARG A 173 0.87 -13.45 12.97
C ARG A 173 2.25 -12.94 12.56
N LEU A 174 2.50 -12.86 11.26
CA LEU A 174 3.73 -12.30 10.68
C LEU A 174 3.70 -10.77 10.57
N LYS A 175 2.64 -10.11 11.10
CA LYS A 175 2.43 -8.66 11.14
C LYS A 175 2.28 -7.98 9.77
N TYR A 176 1.94 -8.73 8.72
CA TYR A 176 1.48 -8.12 7.47
C TYR A 176 0.16 -7.39 7.69
N ASN A 177 0.04 -6.26 7.02
CA ASN A 177 -1.07 -5.33 7.17
C ASN A 177 -1.50 -4.73 5.82
N VAL A 178 -0.81 -5.05 4.72
CA VAL A 178 -1.26 -4.74 3.37
C VAL A 178 -1.18 -5.97 2.47
N ILE A 179 -2.19 -6.18 1.65
CA ILE A 179 -2.22 -7.19 0.59
C ILE A 179 -2.48 -6.50 -0.74
N PHE A 180 -1.59 -6.75 -1.70
CA PHE A 180 -1.82 -6.48 -3.12
C PHE A 180 -2.27 -7.79 -3.78
N ILE A 181 -3.51 -7.86 -4.25
CA ILE A 181 -4.09 -9.08 -4.85
C ILE A 181 -4.73 -8.78 -6.21
N PRO A 182 -4.47 -9.58 -7.27
CA PRO A 182 -5.09 -9.36 -8.57
C PRO A 182 -6.61 -9.43 -8.48
N MET A 183 -7.30 -8.48 -9.10
CA MET A 183 -8.76 -8.45 -9.13
C MET A 183 -9.24 -8.12 -10.52
N SER A 184 -9.94 -9.06 -11.17
CA SER A 184 -10.65 -8.75 -12.41
C SER A 184 -11.62 -7.60 -12.16
N TYR A 185 -11.51 -6.52 -12.94
CA TYR A 185 -12.37 -5.34 -12.83
C TYR A 185 -13.87 -5.68 -12.94
N SER A 186 -14.23 -6.80 -13.58
CA SER A 186 -15.62 -7.26 -13.71
C SER A 186 -16.12 -8.12 -12.54
N GLU A 187 -15.25 -8.51 -11.60
CA GLU A 187 -15.54 -9.47 -10.53
C GLU A 187 -15.07 -9.00 -9.14
N ILE A 188 -14.97 -7.69 -8.90
CA ILE A 188 -14.54 -7.14 -7.60
C ILE A 188 -15.33 -7.75 -6.43
N SER A 189 -16.64 -7.96 -6.59
CA SER A 189 -17.50 -8.54 -5.54
C SER A 189 -17.15 -9.98 -5.13
N ARG A 190 -16.43 -10.74 -5.97
CA ARG A 190 -15.94 -12.09 -5.62
C ARG A 190 -15.02 -12.06 -4.40
N TYR A 191 -14.29 -10.96 -4.23
CA TYR A 191 -13.30 -10.76 -3.17
C TYR A 191 -13.92 -10.23 -1.87
N GLU A 192 -15.23 -9.96 -1.80
CA GLU A 192 -15.86 -9.31 -0.64
C GLU A 192 -15.57 -10.03 0.68
N ASN A 193 -15.69 -11.37 0.70
CA ASN A 193 -15.41 -12.15 1.91
C ASN A 193 -13.94 -12.06 2.33
N PHE A 194 -13.03 -12.18 1.36
CA PHE A 194 -11.59 -12.05 1.59
C PHE A 194 -11.24 -10.67 2.17
N ILE A 195 -11.75 -9.60 1.56
CA ILE A 195 -11.51 -8.23 2.00
C ILE A 195 -12.05 -8.00 3.42
N ASN A 196 -13.25 -8.53 3.71
CA ASN A 196 -13.85 -8.42 5.03
C ASN A 196 -13.03 -9.15 6.11
N GLU A 197 -12.59 -10.38 5.82
CA GLU A 197 -11.74 -11.16 6.73
C GLU A 197 -10.35 -10.54 6.95
N ALA A 198 -9.78 -9.94 5.90
CA ALA A 198 -8.52 -9.21 5.98
C ALA A 198 -8.68 -7.96 6.87
N SER A 199 -9.74 -7.19 6.66
CA SER A 199 -10.04 -5.99 7.45
C SER A 199 -10.26 -6.30 8.94
N ARG A 200 -10.93 -7.41 9.28
CA ARG A 200 -11.06 -7.91 10.67
C ARG A 200 -9.72 -8.14 11.35
N ARG A 201 -8.70 -8.49 10.57
CA ARG A 201 -7.31 -8.70 11.03
C ARG A 201 -6.42 -7.47 10.93
N ASN A 202 -7.01 -6.32 10.58
CA ASN A 202 -6.28 -5.08 10.32
C ASN A 202 -5.32 -5.23 9.15
N ILE A 203 -5.78 -5.86 8.07
CA ILE A 203 -5.05 -5.98 6.80
C ILE A 203 -5.84 -5.24 5.72
N ALA A 204 -5.22 -4.22 5.11
CA ALA A 204 -5.77 -3.47 4.00
C ALA A 204 -5.59 -4.25 2.69
N VAL A 205 -6.61 -4.24 1.83
CA VAL A 205 -6.57 -4.92 0.53
C VAL A 205 -6.64 -3.90 -0.60
N TYR A 206 -5.70 -4.03 -1.53
CA TYR A 206 -5.58 -3.24 -2.74
C TYR A 206 -5.71 -4.16 -3.96
N ALA A 207 -6.36 -3.67 -5.01
CA ALA A 207 -6.38 -4.34 -6.30
C ALA A 207 -4.99 -4.23 -6.95
N LEU A 208 -4.36 -5.35 -7.26
CA LEU A 208 -3.08 -5.42 -7.97
C LEU A 208 -3.34 -5.60 -9.47
N GLU A 209 -2.71 -4.78 -10.31
CA GLU A 209 -2.81 -4.90 -11.77
C GLU A 209 -1.45 -4.70 -12.41
N GLY A 210 -1.13 -5.48 -13.45
CA GLY A 210 0.21 -5.44 -14.02
C GLY A 210 0.30 -6.01 -15.43
N ASP A 211 0.59 -5.13 -16.39
CA ASP A 211 0.94 -5.51 -17.75
C ASP A 211 1.75 -4.38 -18.39
N PHE A 212 2.89 -4.70 -18.98
CA PHE A 212 3.77 -3.71 -19.63
C PHE A 212 3.07 -2.93 -20.77
N ARG A 213 1.95 -3.43 -21.31
CA ARG A 213 1.14 -2.77 -22.36
C ARG A 213 0.19 -1.73 -21.79
N PHE A 214 0.03 -1.64 -20.47
CA PHE A 214 -0.84 -0.65 -19.85
C PHE A 214 -0.39 0.78 -20.10
N ILE A 215 0.91 1.01 -20.32
CA ILE A 215 1.44 2.32 -20.71
C ILE A 215 0.88 2.82 -22.07
N LEU A 216 0.36 1.91 -22.91
CA LEU A 216 -0.17 2.26 -24.22
C LEU A 216 -1.58 2.85 -24.10
N PRO A 217 -1.90 3.97 -24.78
CA PRO A 217 -3.21 4.60 -24.70
C PRO A 217 -4.39 3.68 -25.08
N SER A 218 -4.15 2.66 -25.91
CA SER A 218 -5.15 1.64 -26.25
C SER A 218 -5.63 0.82 -25.05
N SER A 219 -4.85 0.78 -23.98
CA SER A 219 -5.12 -0.01 -22.77
C SER A 219 -5.79 0.81 -21.66
N TYR A 220 -5.80 2.15 -21.75
CA TYR A 220 -6.25 3.04 -20.65
C TYR A 220 -7.70 2.80 -20.24
N GLN A 221 -8.58 2.43 -21.18
CA GLN A 221 -9.98 2.14 -20.86
C GLN A 221 -10.09 1.02 -19.83
N SER A 222 -9.47 -0.13 -20.08
CA SER A 222 -9.53 -1.27 -19.17
C SER A 222 -8.58 -1.12 -17.98
N ALA A 223 -7.36 -0.64 -18.22
CA ALA A 223 -6.30 -0.63 -17.22
C ALA A 223 -6.47 0.48 -16.16
N ILE A 224 -7.21 1.55 -16.47
CA ILE A 224 -7.43 2.69 -15.57
C ILE A 224 -8.92 2.85 -15.28
N TYR A 225 -9.69 3.21 -16.31
CA TYR A 225 -11.05 3.71 -16.11
C TYR A 225 -12.01 2.62 -15.63
N ASP A 226 -12.09 1.50 -16.35
CA ASP A 226 -12.97 0.39 -15.98
C ASP A 226 -12.59 -0.18 -14.61
N LEU A 227 -11.30 -0.34 -14.31
CA LEU A 227 -10.83 -0.80 -13.01
C LEU A 227 -11.29 0.12 -11.87
N VAL A 228 -10.96 1.41 -11.95
CA VAL A 228 -11.29 2.40 -10.91
C VAL A 228 -12.80 2.57 -10.77
N ASP A 229 -13.55 2.63 -11.87
CA ASP A 229 -15.00 2.79 -11.87
C ASP A 229 -15.70 1.58 -11.22
N ASN A 230 -15.22 0.37 -11.49
CA ASN A 230 -15.79 -0.84 -10.88
C ASN A 230 -15.42 -0.97 -9.40
N ILE A 231 -14.18 -0.65 -9.00
CA ILE A 231 -13.81 -0.59 -7.58
C ILE A 231 -14.67 0.44 -6.85
N LYS A 232 -14.84 1.64 -7.42
CA LYS A 232 -15.69 2.67 -6.85
C LYS A 232 -17.13 2.20 -6.73
N SER A 233 -17.69 1.65 -7.80
CA SER A 233 -19.07 1.17 -7.83
C SER A 233 -19.32 0.09 -6.79
N TYR A 234 -18.36 -0.82 -6.60
CA TYR A 234 -18.39 -1.81 -5.53
C TYR A 234 -18.29 -1.16 -4.14
N ASN A 235 -17.31 -0.29 -3.92
CA ASN A 235 -17.09 0.40 -2.64
C ASN A 235 -18.28 1.26 -2.20
N ASP A 236 -19.02 1.86 -3.14
CA ASP A 236 -20.24 2.64 -2.88
C ASP A 236 -21.42 1.76 -2.40
N LEU A 237 -21.35 0.44 -2.61
CA LEU A 237 -22.39 -0.53 -2.25
C LEU A 237 -22.12 -1.27 -0.93
N VAL A 238 -20.88 -1.25 -0.44
CA VAL A 238 -20.45 -2.06 0.71
C VAL A 238 -19.98 -1.21 1.89
N GLY A 239 -20.04 -1.81 3.09
CA GLY A 239 -19.49 -1.22 4.31
C GLY A 239 -17.96 -1.13 4.26
N TYR A 240 -17.37 -0.30 5.12
CA TYR A 240 -15.97 0.11 5.02
C TYR A 240 -14.95 -1.06 5.08
N SER A 241 -15.15 -2.07 5.92
CA SER A 241 -14.30 -3.28 6.01
C SER A 241 -14.24 -4.10 4.72
N LYS A 242 -15.26 -3.94 3.88
CA LYS A 242 -15.36 -4.67 2.62
C LYS A 242 -14.79 -3.87 1.46
N LYS A 243 -14.39 -2.61 1.68
CA LYS A 243 -13.88 -1.74 0.63
C LYS A 243 -12.46 -2.12 0.23
N VAL A 244 -12.23 -2.15 -1.08
CA VAL A 244 -10.88 -2.12 -1.65
C VAL A 244 -10.29 -0.73 -1.40
N LYS A 245 -9.08 -0.65 -0.85
CA LYS A 245 -8.47 0.62 -0.43
C LYS A 245 -7.91 1.44 -1.59
N GLY A 246 -7.56 0.78 -2.67
CA GLY A 246 -6.97 1.43 -3.82
C GLY A 246 -6.46 0.45 -4.86
N VAL A 247 -5.64 0.97 -5.76
CA VAL A 247 -4.98 0.23 -6.82
C VAL A 247 -3.47 0.22 -6.60
N HIS A 248 -2.83 -0.90 -6.87
CA HIS A 248 -1.38 -1.02 -6.93
C HIS A 248 -0.98 -1.56 -8.30
N TYR A 249 -0.02 -0.92 -8.95
CA TYR A 249 0.38 -1.27 -10.31
C TYR A 249 1.78 -1.86 -10.38
N ASP A 250 1.86 -3.07 -10.91
CA ASP A 250 3.10 -3.74 -11.32
C ASP A 250 3.29 -3.60 -12.83
N VAL A 251 3.70 -2.41 -13.29
CA VAL A 251 3.79 -2.10 -14.72
C VAL A 251 5.23 -1.91 -15.16
N GLU A 252 5.74 -2.92 -15.85
CA GLU A 252 7.12 -2.94 -16.33
C GLU A 252 7.34 -2.04 -17.56
N PHE A 253 7.93 -0.86 -17.35
CA PHE A 253 8.32 0.05 -18.43
C PHE A 253 9.75 -0.19 -18.93
N TYR A 254 10.51 -1.09 -18.31
CA TYR A 254 11.86 -1.46 -18.75
C TYR A 254 11.92 -2.93 -19.20
N THR A 255 12.99 -3.27 -19.89
CA THR A 255 13.25 -4.62 -20.39
C THR A 255 14.76 -4.85 -20.45
N ASN A 256 15.19 -6.10 -20.63
CA ASN A 256 16.57 -6.37 -21.04
C ASN A 256 16.88 -5.59 -22.33
N ALA A 257 18.01 -4.87 -22.33
CA ALA A 257 18.39 -3.97 -23.43
C ALA A 257 18.24 -4.65 -24.79
N GLY A 258 17.26 -4.19 -25.58
CA GLY A 258 16.99 -4.80 -26.87
C GLY A 258 15.57 -5.32 -27.07
N ASP A 259 14.94 -5.79 -25.99
CA ASP A 259 13.66 -6.48 -26.02
C ASP A 259 12.49 -5.49 -26.10
N ASN A 260 11.58 -5.75 -27.03
CA ASN A 260 10.36 -4.98 -27.21
C ASN A 260 9.15 -5.68 -26.57
N MET A 261 9.31 -6.79 -25.84
CA MET A 261 8.24 -7.58 -25.21
C MET A 261 7.11 -7.96 -26.18
N GLY A 262 7.42 -8.08 -27.48
CA GLY A 262 6.43 -8.39 -28.50
C GLY A 262 5.56 -7.20 -28.96
N ILE A 263 5.93 -5.95 -28.64
CA ILE A 263 5.32 -4.74 -29.22
C ILE A 263 6.23 -4.11 -30.29
N SER A 264 5.72 -3.09 -30.99
CA SER A 264 6.45 -2.37 -32.05
C SER A 264 7.77 -1.78 -31.53
N ASP A 265 8.82 -1.79 -32.37
CA ASP A 265 10.14 -1.25 -32.04
C ASP A 265 10.11 0.24 -31.66
N GLU A 266 9.06 0.96 -32.05
CA GLU A 266 8.84 2.36 -31.64
C GLU A 266 8.68 2.50 -30.12
N TYR A 267 8.18 1.46 -29.43
CA TYR A 267 7.96 1.44 -27.98
C TYR A 267 9.06 0.69 -27.21
N LYS A 268 10.19 0.41 -27.88
CA LYS A 268 11.30 -0.29 -27.28
C LYS A 268 11.90 0.53 -26.14
N PHE A 269 12.20 -0.13 -25.02
CA PHE A 269 12.97 0.49 -23.96
C PHE A 269 14.42 0.67 -24.43
N ILE A 270 14.93 1.89 -24.27
CA ILE A 270 16.34 2.21 -24.50
C ILE A 270 16.93 2.53 -23.12
N ASP A 271 17.85 1.70 -22.69
CA ASP A 271 18.53 1.86 -21.40
C ASP A 271 19.53 3.02 -21.41
N GLY A 272 19.93 3.49 -20.23
CA GLY A 272 20.89 4.58 -20.05
C GLY A 272 20.34 6.00 -20.24
N GLN A 273 21.21 6.96 -20.53
CA GLN A 273 20.91 8.40 -20.55
C GLN A 273 21.29 9.10 -21.87
N SER A 274 21.44 8.34 -22.95
CA SER A 274 21.68 8.92 -24.28
C SER A 274 20.51 9.79 -24.73
N GLU A 275 20.74 10.72 -25.67
CA GLU A 275 19.65 11.50 -26.27
C GLU A 275 18.56 10.62 -26.88
N ALA A 276 18.92 9.48 -27.47
CA ALA A 276 17.95 8.52 -27.99
C ALA A 276 17.09 7.90 -26.86
N ALA A 277 17.70 7.62 -25.71
CA ALA A 277 17.00 7.07 -24.55
C ALA A 277 16.02 8.08 -23.94
N LYS A 278 16.44 9.34 -23.79
CA LYS A 278 15.59 10.43 -23.26
C LYS A 278 14.45 10.81 -24.21
N ASN A 279 14.66 10.69 -25.52
CA ASN A 279 13.63 10.86 -26.55
C ASN A 279 12.79 9.59 -26.80
N GLY A 280 13.07 8.49 -26.11
CA GLY A 280 12.33 7.25 -26.26
C GLY A 280 10.90 7.40 -25.72
N ILE A 281 9.90 7.18 -26.58
CA ILE A 281 8.48 7.37 -26.24
C ILE A 281 8.02 6.52 -25.05
N ARG A 282 8.68 5.39 -24.78
CA ARG A 282 8.30 4.49 -23.68
C ARG A 282 8.38 5.15 -22.30
N ARG A 283 9.38 6.00 -22.05
CA ARG A 283 9.50 6.74 -20.77
C ARG A 283 8.37 7.75 -20.62
N GLU A 284 8.07 8.48 -21.70
CA GLU A 284 6.97 9.44 -21.74
C GLU A 284 5.62 8.75 -21.48
N LEU A 285 5.37 7.61 -22.13
CA LEU A 285 4.14 6.83 -21.95
C LEU A 285 3.99 6.27 -20.54
N PHE A 286 5.08 5.84 -19.91
CA PHE A 286 5.05 5.41 -18.51
C PHE A 286 4.68 6.58 -17.59
N VAL A 287 5.32 7.74 -17.75
CA VAL A 287 4.99 8.95 -16.98
C VAL A 287 3.54 9.38 -17.21
N GLN A 288 3.05 9.33 -18.44
CA GLN A 288 1.65 9.63 -18.77
C GLN A 288 0.68 8.65 -18.09
N PHE A 289 0.98 7.35 -18.13
CA PHE A 289 0.16 6.32 -17.51
C PHE A 289 0.10 6.51 -15.98
N VAL A 290 1.24 6.70 -15.33
CA VAL A 290 1.31 6.93 -13.87
C VAL A 290 0.50 8.18 -13.51
N ASN A 291 0.71 9.30 -14.20
CA ASN A 291 -0.01 10.55 -13.89
C ASN A 291 -1.52 10.44 -14.12
N LEU A 292 -1.94 9.82 -15.22
CA LEU A 292 -3.35 9.67 -15.57
C LEU A 292 -4.07 8.73 -14.59
N SER A 293 -3.49 7.56 -14.32
CA SER A 293 -4.05 6.59 -13.37
C SER A 293 -4.13 7.17 -11.96
N SER A 294 -3.09 7.89 -11.52
CA SER A 294 -3.07 8.53 -10.20
C SER A 294 -4.14 9.59 -10.06
N SER A 295 -4.23 10.50 -11.04
CA SER A 295 -5.24 11.55 -11.04
C SER A 295 -6.65 10.95 -11.00
N TYR A 296 -6.91 9.92 -11.81
CA TYR A 296 -8.22 9.27 -11.88
C TYR A 296 -8.58 8.51 -10.60
N ALA A 297 -7.61 7.82 -9.98
CA ALA A 297 -7.82 7.16 -8.70
C ALA A 297 -8.16 8.17 -7.59
N HIS A 298 -7.42 9.28 -7.50
CA HIS A 298 -7.65 10.34 -6.53
C HIS A 298 -9.00 11.05 -6.71
N GLU A 299 -9.41 11.33 -7.96
CA GLU A 299 -10.73 11.86 -8.28
C GLU A 299 -11.88 10.95 -7.79
N ASN A 300 -11.60 9.65 -7.64
CA ASN A 300 -12.54 8.64 -7.16
C ASN A 300 -12.31 8.22 -5.69
N ASN A 301 -11.51 8.99 -4.93
CA ASN A 301 -11.16 8.73 -3.53
C ASN A 301 -10.51 7.35 -3.29
N LEU A 302 -9.71 6.87 -4.25
CA LEU A 302 -8.91 5.65 -4.12
C LEU A 302 -7.45 6.00 -3.94
N LYS A 303 -6.77 5.20 -3.12
CA LYS A 303 -5.30 5.24 -2.99
C LYS A 303 -4.64 4.61 -4.21
N ILE A 304 -3.44 5.07 -4.54
CA ILE A 304 -2.68 4.51 -5.65
C ILE A 304 -1.21 4.32 -5.30
N GLY A 305 -0.66 3.19 -5.74
CA GLY A 305 0.78 2.97 -5.71
C GLY A 305 1.31 2.14 -6.87
N PHE A 306 2.63 2.09 -6.98
CA PHE A 306 3.32 1.41 -8.06
C PHE A 306 4.53 0.65 -7.55
N ASP A 307 4.84 -0.43 -8.25
CA ASP A 307 6.13 -1.08 -8.19
C ASP A 307 7.11 -0.37 -9.10
N LEU A 308 8.23 0.04 -8.51
CA LEU A 308 9.28 0.76 -9.21
C LEU A 308 10.61 0.06 -8.97
N PRO A 309 11.43 -0.14 -10.02
CA PRO A 309 12.75 -0.71 -9.83
C PRO A 309 13.62 0.23 -9.00
N VAL A 310 14.49 -0.32 -8.15
CA VAL A 310 15.42 0.45 -7.31
C VAL A 310 16.40 1.36 -8.07
N TRP A 311 16.45 1.27 -9.41
CA TRP A 311 17.24 2.13 -10.27
C TRP A 311 16.42 3.19 -11.01
N ILE A 312 15.16 3.42 -10.66
CA ILE A 312 14.27 4.36 -11.37
C ILE A 312 14.79 5.81 -11.39
N ASN A 313 15.43 6.26 -10.32
CA ASN A 313 16.07 7.60 -10.25
C ASN A 313 17.29 7.75 -11.16
N ARG A 314 17.72 6.68 -11.84
CA ARG A 314 18.80 6.70 -12.82
C ARG A 314 18.32 7.13 -14.20
N TYR A 315 17.03 7.43 -14.40
CA TYR A 315 16.49 7.80 -15.70
C TYR A 315 15.93 9.21 -15.76
N SER A 316 16.09 9.84 -16.94
CA SER A 316 15.47 11.11 -17.30
C SER A 316 14.71 10.96 -18.62
N TYR A 317 13.83 11.90 -18.91
CA TYR A 317 13.08 11.95 -20.15
C TYR A 317 12.84 13.39 -20.58
N TYR A 318 12.51 13.59 -21.86
CA TYR A 318 12.09 14.90 -22.35
C TYR A 318 10.58 15.07 -22.21
N ASP A 319 10.17 16.04 -21.38
CA ASP A 319 8.81 16.56 -21.35
C ASP A 319 8.76 17.86 -22.14
N ASN A 320 8.12 17.85 -23.32
CA ASN A 320 8.03 19.02 -24.20
C ASN A 320 9.40 19.66 -24.50
N GLY A 321 10.44 18.83 -24.65
CA GLY A 321 11.82 19.26 -24.91
C GLY A 321 12.61 19.72 -23.67
N ILE A 322 12.04 19.57 -22.46
CA ILE A 322 12.72 19.85 -21.19
C ILE A 322 13.21 18.53 -20.60
N ASP A 323 14.50 18.42 -20.36
CA ASP A 323 15.13 17.27 -19.69
C ASP A 323 14.78 17.28 -18.20
N LYS A 324 14.14 16.20 -17.71
CA LYS A 324 13.71 16.06 -16.32
C LYS A 324 13.97 14.65 -15.80
N PRO A 325 14.32 14.47 -14.51
CA PRO A 325 14.32 13.15 -13.89
C PRO A 325 12.94 12.51 -13.99
N ILE A 326 12.88 11.23 -14.35
CA ILE A 326 11.60 10.53 -14.48
C ILE A 326 10.93 10.37 -13.11
N ILE A 327 11.74 10.18 -12.05
CA ILE A 327 11.26 9.85 -10.71
C ILE A 327 10.34 10.94 -10.15
N ASP A 328 10.69 12.23 -10.32
CA ASP A 328 9.88 13.36 -9.84
C ASP A 328 8.47 13.33 -10.43
N ASP A 329 8.35 13.03 -11.72
CA ASP A 329 7.08 13.10 -12.44
C ASP A 329 6.21 11.84 -12.29
N ILE A 330 6.78 10.72 -11.81
CA ILE A 330 6.01 9.51 -11.50
C ILE A 330 5.61 9.44 -10.03
N ILE A 331 6.44 9.86 -9.06
CA ILE A 331 6.12 9.65 -7.64
C ILE A 331 5.26 10.76 -7.04
N LYS A 332 5.32 11.99 -7.55
CA LYS A 332 4.68 13.17 -6.92
C LYS A 332 3.16 13.06 -6.72
N ASN A 333 2.51 12.14 -7.42
CA ASN A 333 1.06 11.91 -7.37
C ASN A 333 0.70 10.54 -6.79
N LEU A 334 1.66 9.79 -6.24
CA LEU A 334 1.41 8.48 -5.64
C LEU A 334 1.17 8.62 -4.14
N ASP A 335 0.33 7.75 -3.59
CA ASP A 335 0.20 7.60 -2.14
C ASP A 335 1.31 6.71 -1.59
N HIS A 336 1.68 5.68 -2.34
CA HIS A 336 2.73 4.74 -1.95
C HIS A 336 3.51 4.17 -3.14
N VAL A 337 4.71 3.64 -2.88
CA VAL A 337 5.49 2.87 -3.84
C VAL A 337 6.06 1.61 -3.19
N ALA A 338 6.24 0.56 -3.96
CA ALA A 338 7.11 -0.55 -3.60
C ALA A 338 8.38 -0.48 -4.46
N ILE A 339 9.51 -0.20 -3.81
CA ILE A 339 10.81 -0.14 -4.48
C ILE A 339 11.40 -1.54 -4.54
N MET A 340 11.46 -2.09 -5.74
CA MET A 340 11.83 -3.48 -6.00
C MET A 340 13.35 -3.67 -5.97
N ASN A 341 13.81 -4.45 -4.98
CA ASN A 341 15.19 -4.86 -4.81
C ASN A 341 15.38 -6.32 -5.26
N TYR A 342 16.32 -6.53 -6.16
CA TYR A 342 16.61 -7.83 -6.78
C TYR A 342 17.94 -8.39 -6.28
N THR A 343 18.14 -8.43 -4.96
CA THR A 343 19.39 -8.93 -4.36
C THR A 343 19.17 -9.34 -2.90
N THR A 344 19.87 -10.37 -2.44
CA THR A 344 19.95 -10.76 -1.01
C THR A 344 21.00 -9.97 -0.24
N ASN A 345 21.73 -9.07 -0.90
CA ASN A 345 22.77 -8.30 -0.24
C ASN A 345 22.18 -7.09 0.48
N HIS A 346 22.17 -7.13 1.81
CA HIS A 346 21.77 -6.02 2.67
C HIS A 346 22.34 -4.67 2.22
N ASN A 347 23.66 -4.58 2.01
CA ASN A 347 24.30 -3.32 1.65
C ASN A 347 23.84 -2.83 0.28
N ASN A 348 23.59 -3.71 -0.67
CA ASN A 348 23.06 -3.31 -1.97
C ASN A 348 21.61 -2.83 -1.87
N MET A 349 20.78 -3.46 -1.03
CA MET A 349 19.41 -3.00 -0.77
C MET A 349 19.40 -1.61 -0.14
N TYR A 350 20.22 -1.39 0.89
CA TYR A 350 20.36 -0.09 1.54
C TYR A 350 20.90 0.98 0.58
N ASN A 351 22.00 0.68 -0.13
CA ASN A 351 22.59 1.61 -1.09
C ASN A 351 21.66 1.88 -2.27
N GLY A 352 20.84 0.92 -2.70
CA GLY A 352 19.86 1.13 -3.75
C GLY A 352 18.92 2.31 -3.46
N LEU A 353 18.62 2.53 -2.17
CA LEU A 353 17.72 3.60 -1.72
C LEU A 353 18.45 4.90 -1.37
N THR A 354 19.65 4.81 -0.78
CA THR A 354 20.38 5.95 -0.18
C THR A 354 21.53 6.50 -1.02
N TRP A 355 21.90 5.82 -2.12
CA TRP A 355 23.11 6.15 -2.88
C TRP A 355 22.94 7.32 -3.86
N THR A 356 24.01 8.09 -4.00
CA THR A 356 24.21 9.11 -5.05
C THR A 356 25.59 8.92 -5.69
N GLY A 357 25.73 9.28 -6.96
CA GLY A 357 27.03 9.27 -7.64
C GLY A 357 26.97 8.89 -9.12
N GLU A 358 28.12 8.50 -9.66
CA GLU A 358 28.26 7.98 -11.02
C GLU A 358 27.93 6.49 -11.07
N PHE A 359 26.93 6.11 -11.86
CA PHE A 359 26.56 4.73 -12.12
C PHE A 359 26.93 4.38 -13.57
N HIS A 360 27.72 3.33 -13.75
CA HIS A 360 28.18 2.90 -15.08
C HIS A 360 27.40 1.64 -15.50
N HIS A 361 26.60 1.73 -16.56
CA HIS A 361 25.95 0.55 -17.14
C HIS A 361 26.99 -0.31 -17.88
N GLY A 362 27.03 -1.61 -17.58
CA GLY A 362 27.97 -2.58 -18.17
C GLY A 362 27.48 -3.25 -19.46
N ILE A 363 26.34 -2.86 -20.01
CA ILE A 363 25.73 -3.50 -21.18
C ILE A 363 25.75 -2.52 -22.37
N ASP A 364 26.62 -2.82 -23.34
CA ASP A 364 26.82 -2.21 -24.67
C ASP A 364 27.63 -0.87 -24.76
N PRO A 365 28.56 -0.71 -25.73
CA PRO A 365 29.31 0.53 -25.88
C PRO A 365 28.48 1.66 -26.54
N PRO A 366 28.73 2.93 -26.16
CA PRO A 366 29.69 3.37 -25.14
C PRO A 366 29.10 3.26 -23.74
N GLU A 367 29.97 3.01 -22.75
CA GLU A 367 29.66 3.09 -21.31
C GLU A 367 28.80 4.34 -21.02
N ILE A 368 27.52 4.14 -20.70
CA ILE A 368 26.65 5.25 -20.33
C ILE A 368 26.82 5.44 -18.82
N THR A 369 27.49 6.53 -18.47
CA THR A 369 27.59 7.00 -17.08
C THR A 369 26.37 7.83 -16.76
N ILE A 370 25.70 7.49 -15.66
CA ILE A 370 24.51 8.16 -15.16
C ILE A 370 24.88 8.85 -13.85
N MET A 371 24.56 10.14 -13.75
CA MET A 371 24.67 10.86 -12.49
C MET A 371 23.36 10.74 -11.71
N VAL A 372 23.39 10.05 -10.58
CA VAL A 372 22.31 10.11 -9.58
C VAL A 372 22.64 11.24 -8.61
N SER A 373 21.89 12.33 -8.69
CA SER A 373 22.11 13.54 -7.89
C SER A 373 21.41 13.55 -6.54
N GLU A 374 20.40 12.69 -6.36
CA GLU A 374 19.56 12.63 -5.16
C GLU A 374 19.19 11.16 -4.87
N PRO A 375 19.22 10.71 -3.61
CA PRO A 375 18.71 9.40 -3.23
C PRO A 375 17.22 9.24 -3.52
N ILE A 376 16.76 7.99 -3.67
CA ILE A 376 15.33 7.72 -3.87
C ILE A 376 14.53 8.15 -2.64
N ILE A 377 15.03 7.86 -1.43
CA ILE A 377 14.33 8.18 -0.18
C ILE A 377 14.12 9.70 -0.03
N ASP A 378 15.10 10.53 -0.37
CA ASP A 378 14.96 11.99 -0.34
C ASP A 378 13.84 12.47 -1.25
N THR A 379 13.73 11.90 -2.45
CA THR A 379 12.68 12.23 -3.42
C THR A 379 11.31 11.82 -2.86
N LEU A 380 11.21 10.62 -2.27
CA LEU A 380 9.99 10.13 -1.63
C LEU A 380 9.57 11.01 -0.44
N ASN A 381 10.52 11.39 0.42
CA ASN A 381 10.28 12.27 1.56
C ASN A 381 9.82 13.66 1.10
N ARG A 382 10.43 14.20 0.04
CA ARG A 382 10.06 15.50 -0.55
C ARG A 382 8.62 15.52 -1.06
N TYR A 383 8.12 14.42 -1.60
CA TYR A 383 6.74 14.30 -2.07
C TYR A 383 5.78 13.64 -1.06
N GLN A 384 6.27 13.27 0.12
CA GLN A 384 5.50 12.61 1.18
C GLN A 384 4.82 11.32 0.70
N VAL A 385 5.58 10.50 -0.03
CA VAL A 385 5.12 9.22 -0.58
C VAL A 385 5.62 8.10 0.31
N VAL A 386 4.70 7.29 0.84
CA VAL A 386 5.03 6.11 1.65
C VAL A 386 5.79 5.11 0.79
N TYR A 387 6.84 4.47 1.32
CA TYR A 387 7.57 3.46 0.54
C TYR A 387 7.70 2.13 1.24
N LEU A 388 7.62 1.08 0.44
CA LEU A 388 7.89 -0.29 0.83
C LEU A 388 9.22 -0.69 0.18
N ASN A 389 10.13 -1.26 0.96
CA ASN A 389 11.28 -1.97 0.42
C ASN A 389 10.80 -3.35 -0.06
N GLY A 390 10.59 -3.46 -1.36
CA GLY A 390 10.14 -4.69 -2.02
C GLY A 390 11.30 -5.65 -2.23
N TYR A 391 11.09 -6.94 -1.94
CA TYR A 391 12.06 -7.99 -2.21
C TYR A 391 11.39 -9.24 -2.79
N GLU A 392 12.09 -9.87 -3.73
CA GLU A 392 11.60 -11.04 -4.44
C GLU A 392 12.14 -12.35 -3.86
N LEU A 393 11.27 -13.14 -3.24
CA LEU A 393 11.63 -14.46 -2.72
C LEU A 393 12.19 -15.42 -3.81
N PRO A 394 11.69 -15.41 -5.07
CA PRO A 394 12.33 -16.19 -6.13
C PRO A 394 13.78 -15.78 -6.44
N VAL A 395 14.11 -14.48 -6.34
CA VAL A 395 15.51 -14.01 -6.48
C VAL A 395 16.35 -14.53 -5.32
N PHE A 396 15.79 -14.52 -4.11
CA PHE A 396 16.45 -15.00 -2.90
C PHE A 396 16.75 -16.50 -2.98
N GLU A 397 15.80 -17.29 -3.46
CA GLU A 397 15.98 -18.72 -3.72
C GLU A 397 17.03 -18.96 -4.81
N ALA A 398 16.97 -18.19 -5.91
CA ALA A 398 17.92 -18.30 -7.01
C ALA A 398 19.36 -17.98 -6.57
N GLU A 399 19.57 -16.94 -5.76
CA GLU A 399 20.88 -16.60 -5.22
C GLU A 399 21.38 -17.67 -4.24
N TYR A 400 20.51 -18.29 -3.44
CA TYR A 400 20.89 -19.41 -2.58
C TYR A 400 21.39 -20.61 -3.39
N ASN A 401 20.65 -20.98 -4.44
CA ASN A 401 21.05 -22.03 -5.37
C ASN A 401 22.36 -21.68 -6.13
N ALA A 402 22.55 -20.41 -6.49
CA ALA A 402 23.79 -19.92 -7.10
C ALA A 402 24.98 -20.02 -6.13
N LYS A 403 24.78 -19.71 -4.85
CA LYS A 403 25.78 -19.89 -3.79
C LYS A 403 26.22 -21.36 -3.68
N LEU A 404 25.28 -22.30 -3.70
CA LEU A 404 25.59 -23.75 -3.62
C LEU A 404 26.35 -24.25 -4.85
N SER A 405 25.99 -23.78 -6.03
CA SER A 405 26.55 -24.25 -7.31
C SER A 405 27.84 -23.55 -7.71
N ASN A 406 28.05 -22.30 -7.28
CA ASN A 406 29.22 -21.50 -7.61
C ASN A 406 29.73 -20.70 -6.40
N PRO A 407 30.54 -21.32 -5.53
CA PRO A 407 31.07 -20.67 -4.33
C PRO A 407 31.93 -19.44 -4.60
N SER A 408 32.34 -19.17 -5.84
CA SER A 408 33.10 -17.95 -6.18
C SER A 408 32.23 -16.69 -6.22
N LEU A 409 30.90 -16.83 -6.29
CA LEU A 409 29.95 -15.71 -6.19
C LEU A 409 29.88 -15.18 -4.75
N VAL A 410 30.15 -16.04 -3.77
CA VAL A 410 30.44 -15.67 -2.39
C VAL A 410 31.93 -15.27 -2.30
N PRO A 411 32.32 -14.07 -1.84
CA PRO A 411 31.57 -13.05 -1.09
C PRO A 411 31.34 -11.76 -1.91
N THR A 412 31.17 -11.86 -3.23
CA THR A 412 31.14 -10.67 -4.11
C THR A 412 29.85 -9.88 -3.98
N TYR A 413 28.70 -10.56 -4.05
CA TYR A 413 27.38 -9.97 -3.79
C TYR A 413 26.47 -10.87 -2.94
N ILE A 414 26.74 -12.16 -2.80
CA ILE A 414 25.97 -13.04 -1.88
C ILE A 414 26.76 -13.23 -0.59
N ALA A 415 26.10 -13.07 0.57
CA ALA A 415 26.72 -13.25 1.87
C ALA A 415 27.16 -14.71 2.11
N ALA A 416 28.31 -14.91 2.76
CA ALA A 416 28.88 -16.24 2.95
C ALA A 416 28.04 -17.15 3.85
N ASP A 417 27.33 -16.54 4.79
CA ASP A 417 26.40 -17.15 5.73
C ASP A 417 24.95 -17.10 5.25
N TYR A 418 24.67 -16.60 4.04
CA TYR A 418 23.29 -16.54 3.49
C TYR A 418 22.57 -17.89 3.51
N GLU A 419 21.42 -17.96 4.17
CA GLU A 419 20.53 -19.11 4.18
C GLU A 419 19.14 -18.70 3.66
N TYR A 420 18.55 -19.55 2.81
CA TYR A 420 17.19 -19.36 2.35
C TYR A 420 16.21 -19.96 3.37
N THR A 421 16.07 -19.30 4.50
CA THR A 421 15.15 -19.65 5.59
C THR A 421 14.37 -18.42 6.02
N TYR A 422 13.17 -18.62 6.58
CA TYR A 422 12.37 -17.51 7.08
C TYR A 422 13.10 -16.73 8.17
N GLU A 423 13.80 -17.40 9.10
CA GLU A 423 14.55 -16.76 10.18
C GLU A 423 15.68 -15.87 9.66
N TYR A 424 16.48 -16.35 8.70
CA TYR A 424 17.59 -15.57 8.16
C TYR A 424 17.08 -14.33 7.42
N ILE A 425 16.07 -14.51 6.55
CA ILE A 425 15.49 -13.41 5.77
C ILE A 425 14.86 -12.38 6.71
N SER A 426 14.10 -12.82 7.72
CA SER A 426 13.47 -11.93 8.69
C SER A 426 14.49 -11.14 9.51
N TRP A 427 15.58 -11.79 9.94
CA TRP A 427 16.69 -11.11 10.61
C TRP A 427 17.33 -10.06 9.69
N MET A 428 17.66 -10.41 8.45
CA MET A 428 18.28 -9.49 7.51
C MET A 428 17.39 -8.27 7.21
N MET A 429 16.07 -8.48 7.05
CA MET A 429 15.13 -7.37 6.87
C MET A 429 15.02 -6.49 8.12
N SER A 430 15.14 -7.07 9.32
CA SER A 430 15.19 -6.31 10.57
C SER A 430 16.44 -5.42 10.65
N GLU A 431 17.61 -5.93 10.29
CA GLU A 431 18.84 -5.12 10.27
C GLU A 431 18.73 -3.99 9.23
N LEU A 432 18.17 -4.27 8.05
CA LEU A 432 17.94 -3.26 7.03
C LEU A 432 16.94 -2.18 7.51
N ASN A 433 15.93 -2.56 8.28
CA ASN A 433 15.00 -1.64 8.90
C ASN A 433 15.71 -0.70 9.90
N ASP A 434 16.61 -1.23 10.72
CA ASP A 434 17.37 -0.45 11.69
C ASP A 434 18.27 0.58 11.00
N ASP A 435 18.95 0.18 9.92
CA ASP A 435 19.76 1.10 9.10
C ASP A 435 18.91 2.20 8.45
N LEU A 436 17.73 1.85 7.93
CA LEU A 436 16.81 2.82 7.33
C LEU A 436 16.23 3.78 8.38
N ASN A 437 15.86 3.28 9.56
CA ASN A 437 15.43 4.14 10.68
C ASN A 437 16.53 5.13 11.07
N GLN A 438 17.78 4.65 11.21
CA GLN A 438 18.91 5.51 11.51
C GLN A 438 19.11 6.58 10.43
N TYR A 439 18.95 6.22 9.16
CA TYR A 439 19.02 7.16 8.04
C TYR A 439 17.94 8.24 8.16
N HIS A 440 16.67 7.86 8.38
CA HIS A 440 15.55 8.78 8.55
C HIS A 440 15.75 9.73 9.73
N GLU A 441 16.18 9.21 10.89
CA GLU A 441 16.50 10.03 12.06
C GLU A 441 17.61 11.04 11.77
N THR A 442 18.66 10.61 11.05
CA THR A 442 19.80 11.45 10.69
C THR A 442 19.41 12.56 9.71
N GLN A 443 18.54 12.26 8.74
CA GLN A 443 18.06 13.24 7.77
C GLN A 443 16.84 14.03 8.26
N ASN A 444 16.27 13.69 9.43
CA ASN A 444 15.03 14.24 9.96
C ASN A 444 13.88 14.09 8.95
N PHE A 445 13.71 12.88 8.42
CA PHE A 445 12.60 12.51 7.55
C PHE A 445 11.36 12.16 8.37
N ASP A 446 10.21 12.49 7.80
CA ASP A 446 8.88 12.29 8.39
C ASP A 446 8.00 11.66 7.32
N ILE A 447 8.36 10.43 6.94
CA ILE A 447 7.60 9.60 6.00
C ILE A 447 7.54 8.18 6.54
N ASP A 448 6.40 7.54 6.36
CA ASP A 448 6.25 6.13 6.71
C ASP A 448 6.97 5.25 5.69
N PHE A 449 7.53 4.15 6.19
CA PHE A 449 8.12 3.13 5.35
C PHE A 449 7.91 1.72 5.89
N GLY A 450 8.16 0.74 5.03
CA GLY A 450 7.92 -0.65 5.34
C GLY A 450 8.62 -1.62 4.41
N PHE A 451 8.15 -2.86 4.42
CA PHE A 451 8.65 -3.94 3.56
C PHE A 451 7.54 -4.55 2.74
N CYS A 452 7.90 -5.06 1.57
CA CYS A 452 6.97 -5.76 0.71
C CYS A 452 7.55 -7.09 0.24
N THR A 453 6.94 -8.20 0.67
CA THR A 453 7.30 -9.54 0.22
C THR A 453 6.62 -9.82 -1.11
N HIS A 454 7.41 -10.02 -2.15
CA HIS A 454 6.91 -10.39 -3.47
C HIS A 454 6.74 -11.92 -3.54
N HIS A 455 5.52 -12.35 -3.87
CA HIS A 455 5.01 -13.74 -3.89
C HIS A 455 4.70 -14.37 -2.53
N ILE A 456 3.41 -14.44 -2.21
CA ILE A 456 2.88 -15.15 -1.04
C ILE A 456 3.26 -16.64 -1.00
N TYR A 457 3.32 -17.33 -2.14
CA TYR A 457 3.50 -18.79 -2.14
C TYR A 457 4.90 -19.20 -1.64
N ASN A 458 5.95 -18.51 -2.07
CA ASN A 458 7.30 -18.72 -1.56
C ASN A 458 7.38 -18.43 -0.05
N LEU A 459 6.64 -17.42 0.44
CA LEU A 459 6.56 -17.13 1.86
C LEU A 459 5.89 -18.28 2.62
N LEU A 460 4.78 -18.81 2.11
CA LEU A 460 4.07 -19.94 2.72
C LEU A 460 4.91 -21.22 2.74
N GLU A 461 5.73 -21.46 1.72
CA GLU A 461 6.68 -22.56 1.69
C GLU A 461 7.79 -22.37 2.74
N LEU A 462 8.41 -21.18 2.81
CA LEU A 462 9.48 -20.87 3.75
C LEU A 462 9.10 -21.00 5.23
N ILE A 463 7.82 -20.79 5.58
CA ILE A 463 7.34 -20.89 6.97
C ILE A 463 6.87 -22.30 7.35
N ALA A 464 6.73 -23.20 6.36
CA ALA A 464 6.28 -24.57 6.56
C ALA A 464 7.43 -25.55 6.83
N GLU A 465 8.66 -25.17 6.42
CA GLU A 465 9.92 -25.84 6.73
C GLU A 465 10.41 -25.54 8.15
#